data_AF-A0A7W0XDL4-F1
#
_entry.id   AF-A0A7W0XDL4-F1
#
_cell.length_a   1.000
_cell.length_b   1.000
_cell.length_c   1.000
_cell.angle_alpha   90.00
_cell.angle_beta   90.00
_cell.angle_gamma   90.00
#
_symmetry.space_group_name_H-M   'P 1'
#
loop_
_entity.id
_entity.type
_entity.pdbx_description
1 polymer ?
#
loop_
_entity_poly.entity_id
_entity_poly.type
_entity_poly.pdbx_seq_one_letter_code
_entity_poly.pdbx_strand_id
1 'polypeptide(L)'
;MKRLPDSRVVFYWDAKGELTKSYSRVLQLGDDRPAWDVYLVFDRAAEWKAEPPVPNYWMHQLRGVSPERRLDGESLTTELKKSLK
;
A
#
# COMPACT_ATOMS: atom_id res chain seq x y z
N MET A 1 -18.24 -9.12 -8.77
CA MET A 1 -17.19 -8.89 -7.75
C MET A 1 -17.84 -8.92 -6.39
N LYS A 2 -17.36 -9.75 -5.46
CA LYS A 2 -17.95 -9.91 -4.12
C LYS A 2 -17.61 -8.65 -3.29
N ARG A 3 -18.63 -7.89 -2.87
CA ARG A 3 -18.44 -6.75 -1.96
C ARG A 3 -18.35 -7.29 -0.53
N LEU A 4 -17.39 -6.79 0.24
CA LEU A 4 -17.32 -7.07 1.68
C LEU A 4 -18.44 -6.25 2.37
N PRO A 5 -19.13 -6.82 3.38
CA PRO A 5 -20.25 -6.15 4.04
C PRO A 5 -19.82 -5.00 4.97
N ASP A 6 -18.53 -4.87 5.25
CA ASP A 6 -17.98 -3.81 6.09
C ASP A 6 -17.94 -2.47 5.33
N SER A 7 -18.66 -1.47 5.84
CA SER A 7 -18.78 -0.14 5.21
C SER A 7 -17.46 0.62 5.11
N ARG A 8 -16.44 0.22 5.87
CA ARG A 8 -15.08 0.80 5.79
C ARG A 8 -14.31 0.27 4.58
N VAL A 9 -14.77 -0.80 3.95
CA VAL A 9 -14.12 -1.37 2.76
C VAL A 9 -14.79 -0.82 1.51
N VAL A 10 -14.08 0.08 0.84
CA VAL A 10 -14.54 0.68 -0.42
C VAL A 10 -13.65 0.20 -1.56
N PHE A 11 -14.29 -0.21 -2.65
CA PHE A 11 -13.59 -0.58 -3.88
C PHE A 11 -13.64 0.56 -4.89
N TYR A 12 -12.48 0.86 -5.46
CA TYR A 12 -12.33 1.80 -6.58
C TYR A 12 -11.59 1.10 -7.72
N TRP A 13 -11.90 1.49 -8.95
CA TRP A 13 -11.16 1.08 -10.14
C TRP A 13 -10.51 2.30 -10.78
N ASP A 14 -9.21 2.20 -11.04
CA ASP A 14 -8.42 3.25 -11.70
C ASP A 14 -7.91 2.74 -13.05
N ALA A 15 -8.68 3.01 -14.10
CA ALA A 15 -8.37 2.54 -15.46
C ALA A 15 -7.03 3.08 -16.00
N LYS A 16 -6.54 4.21 -15.49
CA LYS A 16 -5.29 4.84 -15.95
C LYS A 16 -4.09 4.42 -15.11
N GLY A 17 -4.32 3.75 -13.98
CA GLY A 17 -3.28 3.30 -13.05
C GLY A 17 -2.51 4.46 -12.41
N GLU A 18 -3.12 5.64 -12.28
CA GLU A 18 -2.50 6.80 -11.64
C GLU A 18 -2.12 6.53 -10.18
N LEU A 19 -2.94 5.76 -9.45
CA LEU A 19 -2.63 5.35 -8.08
C LEU A 19 -1.38 4.47 -8.02
N THR A 20 -1.28 3.51 -8.93
CA THR A 20 -0.09 2.65 -9.06
C THR A 20 1.15 3.46 -9.39
N LYS A 21 1.10 4.35 -10.38
CA LYS A 21 2.24 5.20 -10.78
C LYS A 21 2.70 6.07 -9.62
N SER A 22 1.75 6.67 -8.90
CA SER A 22 2.04 7.53 -7.75
C SER A 22 2.74 6.74 -6.64
N TYR A 23 2.26 5.54 -6.31
CA TYR A 23 2.92 4.71 -5.31
C TYR A 23 4.23 4.08 -5.79
N SER A 24 4.42 3.79 -7.08
CA SER A 24 5.74 3.37 -7.59
C SER A 24 6.82 4.41 -7.28
N ARG A 25 6.48 5.70 -7.43
CA ARG A 25 7.35 6.81 -7.09
C ARG A 25 7.54 6.97 -5.58
N VAL A 26 6.46 6.95 -4.79
CA VAL A 26 6.53 7.04 -3.32
C VAL A 26 7.38 5.91 -2.71
N LEU A 27 7.24 4.69 -3.23
CA LEU A 27 7.95 3.50 -2.76
C LEU A 27 9.32 3.30 -3.41
N GLN A 28 9.73 4.20 -4.31
CA GLN A 28 11.02 4.17 -5.01
C GLN A 28 11.28 2.84 -5.74
N LEU A 29 10.24 2.28 -6.36
CA LEU A 29 10.33 1.01 -7.08
C LEU A 29 11.06 1.14 -8.42
N GLY A 30 11.31 2.35 -8.91
CA GLY A 30 11.85 2.58 -10.26
C GLY A 30 10.74 2.62 -11.33
N ASP A 31 11.08 3.15 -12.51
CA ASP A 31 10.10 3.56 -13.51
C ASP A 31 9.40 2.40 -14.23
N ASP A 32 9.98 1.20 -14.21
CA ASP A 32 9.47 0.00 -14.86
C ASP A 32 8.68 -0.92 -13.92
N ARG A 33 8.60 -0.58 -12.62
CA ARG A 33 7.99 -1.45 -11.61
C ARG A 33 6.71 -0.82 -11.04
N PRO A 34 5.53 -1.28 -11.48
CA PRO A 34 4.27 -0.85 -10.89
C PRO A 34 4.18 -1.32 -9.43
N ALA A 35 3.67 -0.45 -8.56
CA ALA A 35 3.33 -0.78 -7.18
C ALA A 35 2.05 -1.66 -7.12
N TRP A 36 2.15 -2.85 -7.69
CA TRP A 36 1.13 -3.90 -7.61
C TRP A 36 1.44 -4.87 -6.47
N ASP A 37 0.41 -5.50 -5.92
CA ASP A 37 0.54 -6.43 -4.78
C ASP A 37 1.35 -5.83 -3.61
N VAL A 38 1.06 -4.57 -3.29
CA VAL A 38 1.65 -3.83 -2.16
C VAL A 38 0.64 -3.68 -1.02
N TYR A 39 1.16 -3.69 0.20
CA TYR A 39 0.40 -3.58 1.43
C TYR A 39 0.92 -2.36 2.17
N LEU A 40 0.08 -1.34 2.32
CA LEU A 40 0.47 -0.02 2.85
C LEU A 40 -0.20 0.20 4.20
N VAL A 41 0.58 0.58 5.20
CA VAL A 41 0.10 0.92 6.54
C VAL A 41 0.33 2.41 6.77
N PHE A 42 -0.74 3.09 7.16
CA PHE A 42 -0.77 4.52 7.45
C PHE A 42 -1.24 4.73 8.89
N ASP A 43 -0.64 5.70 9.58
CA ASP A 43 -1.11 6.17 10.86
C ASP A 43 -2.29 7.16 10.73
N ARG A 44 -2.79 7.64 11.86
CA ARG A 44 -3.92 8.58 11.92
C ARG A 44 -3.60 9.97 11.33
N ALA A 45 -2.34 10.36 11.24
CA ALA A 45 -1.92 11.66 10.71
C ALA A 45 -1.80 11.66 9.17
N ALA A 46 -1.88 10.49 8.53
CA ALA A 46 -1.84 10.38 7.08
C ALA A 46 -3.03 11.10 6.41
N GLU A 47 -2.71 11.91 5.40
CA GLU A 47 -3.68 12.71 4.65
C GLU A 47 -3.44 12.55 3.15
N TRP A 48 -4.50 12.23 2.40
CA TRP A 48 -4.46 12.14 0.94
C TRP A 48 -4.73 13.52 0.32
N LYS A 49 -3.71 14.10 -0.32
CA LYS A 49 -3.80 15.38 -1.06
C LYS A 49 -3.57 15.12 -2.55
N ALA A 50 -2.91 16.05 -3.23
CA ALA A 50 -2.52 15.90 -4.63
C ALA A 50 -1.56 14.72 -4.83
N GLU A 51 -0.61 14.53 -3.91
CA GLU A 51 0.25 13.34 -3.85
C GLU A 51 -0.17 12.46 -2.66
N PRO A 52 -0.14 11.12 -2.81
CA PRO A 52 -0.47 10.23 -1.71
C PRO A 52 0.61 10.32 -0.61
N PRO A 53 0.23 10.11 0.66
CA PRO A 53 1.19 10.14 1.76
C PRO A 53 2.19 8.99 1.65
N VAL A 54 3.37 9.19 2.24
CA VAL A 54 4.34 8.09 2.44
C VAL A 54 3.75 7.16 3.50
N PRO A 55 3.65 5.84 3.25
CA PRO A 55 3.18 4.91 4.27
C PRO A 55 4.20 4.79 5.41
N ASN A 56 3.71 4.69 6.64
CA ASN A 56 4.55 4.41 7.81
C ASN A 56 5.26 3.06 7.69
N TYR A 57 4.59 2.09 7.07
CA TYR A 57 5.15 0.79 6.77
C TYR A 57 4.56 0.22 5.48
N TRP A 58 5.33 -0.59 4.76
CA TRP A 58 4.81 -1.29 3.61
C TRP A 58 5.54 -2.61 3.35
N MET A 59 4.81 -3.54 2.74
CA MET A 59 5.30 -4.82 2.23
C MET A 59 4.84 -5.04 0.80
N HIS A 60 5.39 -6.05 0.12
CA HIS A 60 5.03 -6.36 -1.27
C HIS A 60 5.12 -7.85 -1.60
N GLN A 61 4.53 -8.21 -2.75
CA GLN A 61 4.75 -9.50 -3.41
C GLN A 61 5.47 -9.39 -4.77
N LEU A 62 6.06 -8.22 -5.06
CA LEU A 62 6.80 -7.93 -6.30
C LEU A 62 8.08 -8.76 -6.50
N ARG A 63 8.31 -9.23 -7.73
CA ARG A 63 9.57 -9.85 -8.16
C ARG A 63 10.66 -8.79 -8.37
N GLY A 64 11.92 -9.14 -8.13
CA GLY A 64 13.07 -8.26 -8.39
C GLY A 64 13.23 -7.07 -7.41
N VAL A 65 12.38 -6.98 -6.39
CA VAL A 65 12.51 -6.02 -5.28
C VAL A 65 13.11 -6.75 -4.06
N SER A 66 13.84 -6.01 -3.21
CA SER A 66 14.50 -6.55 -2.02
C SER A 66 13.56 -7.46 -1.21
N PRO A 67 14.02 -8.64 -0.76
CA PRO A 67 13.19 -9.57 0.00
C PRO A 67 12.84 -9.05 1.40
N GLU A 68 13.54 -8.04 1.92
CA GLU A 68 13.34 -7.49 3.27
C GLU A 68 11.91 -7.00 3.53
N ARG A 69 11.20 -6.59 2.48
CA ARG A 69 9.82 -6.11 2.55
C ARG A 69 8.82 -7.08 1.93
N ARG A 70 9.19 -8.36 1.75
CA ARG A 70 8.25 -9.38 1.29
C ARG A 70 7.13 -9.55 2.30
N LEU A 71 5.89 -9.67 1.80
CA LEU A 71 4.71 -9.88 2.63
C LEU A 71 4.92 -11.02 3.63
N ASP A 72 4.75 -10.68 4.91
CA ASP A 72 4.72 -11.58 6.06
C ASP A 72 3.54 -11.16 6.95
N GLY A 73 2.68 -12.12 7.27
CA GLY A 73 1.40 -11.85 7.94
C GLY A 73 1.58 -11.38 9.39
N GLU A 74 2.58 -11.92 10.09
CA GLU A 74 2.84 -11.57 11.49
C GLU A 74 3.45 -10.17 11.61
N SER A 75 4.39 -9.84 10.74
CA SER A 75 5.00 -8.52 10.64
C SER A 75 3.96 -7.47 10.29
N LEU A 76 3.13 -7.71 9.27
CA LEU A 76 2.05 -6.78 8.88
C LEU A 76 1.06 -6.55 10.03
N THR A 77 0.67 -7.62 10.74
CA THR A 77 -0.22 -7.52 11.90
C THR A 77 0.41 -6.70 13.03
N THR A 78 1.71 -6.84 13.25
CA THR A 78 2.45 -6.09 14.27
C THR A 78 2.48 -4.61 13.94
N GLU A 79 2.78 -4.24 12.68
CA GLU A 79 2.80 -2.84 12.25
C GLU A 79 1.40 -2.20 12.28
N LEU A 80 0.36 -2.94 11.86
CA LEU A 80 -1.03 -2.48 11.97
C LEU A 80 -1.41 -2.16 13.42
N LYS A 81 -1.05 -3.01 14.39
CA LYS A 81 -1.34 -2.77 15.80
C LYS A 81 -0.64 -1.52 16.36
N LYS A 82 0.50 -1.12 15.81
CA LYS A 82 1.18 0.13 16.21
C LYS A 82 0.41 1.36 15.75
N SER A 83 -0.17 1.32 14.55
CA SER A 83 -0.95 2.43 13.97
C SER A 83 -2.35 2.62 14.59
N LEU A 84 -2.81 1.67 15.42
CA LEU A 84 -4.11 1.71 16.09
C LEU A 84 -4.07 2.32 17.50
N LYS A 85 -2.89 2.71 18.00
CA LYS A 85 -2.72 3.37 19.29
C LYS A 85 -2.79 4.89 19.15
#